data_AF-A0A804NJ96-F1
#
_entry.id   AF-A0A804NJ96-F1
#
_cell.length_a   1.000
_cell.length_b   1.000
_cell.length_c   1.000
_cell.angle_alpha   90.00
_cell.angle_beta   90.00
_cell.angle_gamma   90.00
#
_symmetry.space_group_name_H-M   'P 1'
#
loop_
_entity.id
_entity.type
_entity.pdbx_description
1 polymer ?
#
loop_
_entity_poly.entity_id
_entity_poly.type
_entity_poly.pdbx_seq_one_letter_code
_entity_poly.pdbx_strand_id
1 'polypeptide(L)'
;MIDRLVKMGALDVAKVVHGRQGWRLITCMWLHAGVVHLLINMLCLLVVGIRLEQEFGFVRIGLVYLISGFGGSLMSALFIQSSSVSVGASGALFGLIGSMLSELITNWSLYANKVAALLTLLLVILSNLALGLLPRVDNFAHIGGLVSGFLLGFVVFVRPHLDWLTQQQRSGGGGQGQQQAPPPVAAARKRKHRTYQYVLWLAAAALLVAGLTAATVLLFRGYDANQHCPWCHYLSCVPTRRWRCDGSPTTCTATTQENNTLSVVCEGGSNRTYVVAAASQDRIKDLCNQLCT
;
A
#
# COMPACT_ATOMS: atom_id res chain seq x y z
N MET A 1 -4.91 -22.45 3.47
CA MET A 1 -4.99 -21.29 2.53
C MET A 1 -3.71 -20.47 2.58
N ILE A 2 -3.27 -20.08 3.78
CA ILE A 2 -2.05 -19.30 4.02
C ILE A 2 -0.81 -19.95 3.39
N ASP A 3 -0.62 -21.28 3.51
CA ASP A 3 0.57 -21.95 2.94
C ASP A 3 0.65 -21.87 1.43
N ARG A 4 -0.50 -21.83 0.74
CA ARG A 4 -0.55 -21.64 -0.71
C ARG A 4 -0.09 -20.23 -1.07
N LEU A 5 -0.60 -19.21 -0.37
CA LEU A 5 -0.20 -17.81 -0.56
C LEU A 5 1.30 -17.64 -0.33
N VAL A 6 1.81 -18.22 0.76
CA VAL A 6 3.24 -18.19 1.08
C VAL A 6 4.08 -18.88 0.00
N LYS A 7 3.66 -20.04 -0.52
CA LYS A 7 4.35 -20.69 -1.65
C LYS A 7 4.34 -19.80 -2.91
N MET A 8 3.24 -19.10 -3.17
CA MET A 8 3.08 -18.23 -4.35
C MET A 8 3.78 -16.88 -4.25
N GLY A 9 4.34 -16.51 -3.09
CA GLY A 9 5.09 -15.26 -2.94
C GLY A 9 4.49 -14.22 -2.00
N ALA A 10 3.62 -14.63 -1.09
CA ALA A 10 3.10 -13.72 -0.08
C ALA A 10 4.20 -13.20 0.84
N LEU A 11 3.94 -12.03 1.44
CA LEU A 11 4.89 -11.36 2.32
C LEU A 11 4.92 -12.08 3.67
N ASP A 12 6.08 -12.68 3.93
CA ASP A 12 6.42 -13.41 5.15
C ASP A 12 7.79 -12.89 5.60
N VAL A 13 7.81 -12.20 6.74
CA VAL A 13 9.01 -11.49 7.23
C VAL A 13 10.16 -12.46 7.50
N ALA A 14 9.88 -13.63 8.07
CA ALA A 14 10.92 -14.62 8.34
C ALA A 14 11.58 -15.10 7.05
N LYS A 15 10.81 -15.28 5.96
CA LYS A 15 11.36 -15.65 4.65
C LYS A 15 12.10 -14.51 3.96
N VAL A 16 11.64 -13.27 4.13
CA VAL A 16 12.32 -12.09 3.58
C VAL A 16 13.67 -11.89 4.26
N VAL A 17 13.70 -11.87 5.60
CA VAL A 17 14.89 -11.54 6.39
C VAL A 17 15.85 -12.73 6.48
N HIS A 18 15.40 -13.87 7.02
CA HIS A 18 16.26 -15.04 7.22
C HIS A 18 16.45 -15.85 5.93
N GLY A 19 15.40 -15.99 5.13
CA GLY A 19 15.45 -16.69 3.84
C GLY A 19 16.02 -15.85 2.70
N ARG A 20 16.33 -14.57 2.92
CA ARG A 20 16.78 -13.59 1.91
C ARG A 20 15.87 -13.49 0.67
N GLN A 21 14.57 -13.76 0.85
CA GLN A 21 13.59 -13.77 -0.24
C GLN A 21 12.98 -12.38 -0.48
N GLY A 22 13.82 -11.38 -0.76
CA GLY A 22 13.41 -9.97 -0.92
C GLY A 22 12.38 -9.73 -2.02
N TRP A 23 12.33 -10.61 -3.04
CA TRP A 23 11.33 -10.58 -4.10
C TRP A 23 9.88 -10.63 -3.58
N ARG A 24 9.65 -11.18 -2.38
CA ARG A 24 8.33 -11.24 -1.72
C ARG A 24 7.74 -9.88 -1.42
N LEU A 25 8.57 -8.85 -1.22
CA LEU A 25 8.13 -7.46 -1.03
C LEU A 25 7.41 -6.90 -2.25
N ILE A 26 7.69 -7.47 -3.42
CA ILE A 26 7.10 -7.09 -4.70
C ILE A 26 5.97 -8.06 -5.07
N THR A 27 6.22 -9.37 -5.05
CA THR A 27 5.23 -10.36 -5.52
C THR A 27 3.93 -10.37 -4.72
N CYS A 28 3.97 -10.01 -3.43
CA CYS A 28 2.78 -9.96 -2.58
C CYS A 28 1.69 -9.00 -3.10
N MET A 29 2.07 -8.00 -3.92
CA MET A 29 1.14 -7.02 -4.49
C MET A 29 0.12 -7.64 -5.47
N TRP A 30 0.46 -8.78 -6.08
CA TRP A 30 -0.43 -9.47 -7.03
C TRP A 30 -1.27 -10.56 -6.36
N LEU A 31 -0.96 -10.93 -5.13
CA LEU A 31 -1.67 -11.98 -4.41
C LEU A 31 -2.84 -11.39 -3.62
N HIS A 32 -3.92 -12.15 -3.50
CA HIS A 32 -5.12 -11.71 -2.78
C HIS A 32 -5.63 -12.84 -1.89
N ALA A 33 -6.09 -12.48 -0.70
CA ALA A 33 -6.59 -13.44 0.30
C ALA A 33 -7.90 -14.15 -0.10
N GLY A 34 -8.64 -13.61 -1.08
CA GLY A 34 -9.88 -14.20 -1.57
C GLY A 34 -10.50 -13.41 -2.72
N VAL A 35 -11.59 -13.95 -3.27
CA VAL A 35 -12.27 -13.38 -4.46
C VAL A 35 -12.84 -11.99 -4.17
N VAL A 36 -13.51 -11.80 -3.03
CA VAL A 36 -14.07 -10.50 -2.65
C VAL A 36 -12.96 -9.45 -2.50
N HIS A 37 -11.84 -9.82 -1.86
CA HIS A 37 -10.68 -8.94 -1.70
C HIS A 37 -10.10 -8.56 -3.07
N LEU A 38 -9.97 -9.51 -4.00
CA LEU A 38 -9.55 -9.23 -5.38
C LEU A 38 -10.52 -8.27 -6.09
N LEU A 39 -11.83 -8.54 -6.06
CA LEU A 39 -12.84 -7.73 -6.74
C LEU A 39 -12.83 -6.28 -6.26
N ILE A 40 -12.73 -6.05 -4.95
CA ILE A 40 -12.68 -4.70 -4.37
C ILE A 40 -11.42 -3.96 -4.82
N ASN A 41 -10.24 -4.62 -4.79
CA ASN A 41 -9.00 -4.00 -5.26
C ASN A 41 -9.06 -3.67 -6.75
N MET A 42 -9.58 -4.58 -7.58
CA MET A 42 -9.68 -4.36 -9.03
C MET A 42 -10.67 -3.26 -9.37
N LEU A 43 -11.81 -3.18 -8.68
CA LEU A 43 -12.77 -2.08 -8.86
C LEU A 43 -12.15 -0.73 -8.47
N CYS A 44 -11.44 -0.68 -7.34
CA CYS A 44 -10.72 0.52 -6.92
C CYS A 44 -9.63 0.91 -7.93
N LEU A 45 -8.84 -0.06 -8.42
CA LEU A 45 -7.82 0.15 -9.44
C LEU A 45 -8.43 0.66 -10.76
N LEU A 46 -9.58 0.13 -11.19
CA LEU A 46 -10.27 0.60 -12.39
C LEU A 46 -10.73 2.05 -12.23
N VAL A 47 -11.39 2.39 -11.12
CA VAL A 47 -11.95 3.74 -10.92
C VAL A 47 -10.84 4.78 -10.74
N VAL A 48 -9.86 4.51 -9.89
CA VAL A 48 -8.78 5.46 -9.56
C VAL A 48 -7.68 5.42 -10.61
N GLY A 49 -7.27 4.22 -11.02
CA GLY A 49 -6.17 3.99 -11.96
C GLY A 49 -6.49 4.52 -13.36
N ILE A 50 -7.68 4.22 -13.93
CA ILE A 50 -8.05 4.74 -15.27
C ILE A 50 -8.06 6.27 -15.26
N ARG A 51 -8.64 6.89 -14.23
CA ARG A 51 -8.68 8.35 -14.11
C ARG A 51 -7.26 8.95 -14.11
N LEU A 52 -6.38 8.41 -13.27
CA LEU A 52 -5.00 8.87 -13.15
C LEU A 52 -4.20 8.60 -14.43
N GLU A 53 -4.43 7.47 -15.09
CA GLU A 53 -3.75 7.08 -16.32
C GLU A 53 -4.14 7.98 -17.49
N GLN A 54 -5.42 8.34 -17.62
CA GLN A 54 -5.88 9.31 -18.62
C GLN A 54 -5.25 10.69 -18.42
N GLU A 55 -4.96 11.05 -17.18
CA GLU A 55 -4.45 12.38 -16.83
C GLU A 55 -2.92 12.48 -16.91
N PHE A 56 -2.19 11.44 -16.53
CA PHE A 56 -0.73 11.45 -16.39
C PHE A 56 0.01 10.43 -17.24
N GLY A 57 -0.70 9.50 -17.88
CA GLY A 57 -0.15 8.42 -18.68
C GLY A 57 0.27 7.19 -17.87
N PHE A 58 0.19 6.02 -18.53
CA PHE A 58 0.35 4.71 -17.90
C PHE A 58 1.71 4.53 -17.21
N VAL A 59 2.80 5.04 -17.77
CA VAL A 59 4.15 4.85 -17.22
C VAL A 59 4.26 5.49 -15.84
N ARG A 60 3.73 6.71 -15.68
CA ARG A 60 3.80 7.44 -14.41
C ARG A 60 2.97 6.75 -13.34
N ILE A 61 1.76 6.33 -13.69
CA ILE A 61 0.86 5.66 -12.76
C ILE A 61 1.38 4.27 -12.40
N GLY A 62 1.94 3.52 -13.35
CA GLY A 62 2.61 2.26 -13.10
C GLY A 62 3.79 2.39 -12.13
N LEU A 63 4.63 3.42 -12.30
CA LEU A 63 5.72 3.70 -11.36
C LEU A 63 5.21 4.05 -9.96
N VAL A 64 4.16 4.88 -9.86
CA VAL A 64 3.55 5.21 -8.57
C VAL A 64 3.01 3.96 -7.90
N TYR A 65 2.27 3.14 -8.63
CA TYR A 65 1.72 1.89 -8.12
C TYR A 65 2.81 0.96 -7.59
N LEU A 66 3.86 0.70 -8.36
CA LEU A 66 4.92 -0.25 -7.98
C LEU A 66 5.76 0.25 -6.79
N ILE A 67 6.18 1.52 -6.81
CA ILE A 67 7.04 2.08 -5.75
C ILE A 67 6.25 2.23 -4.45
N SER A 68 4.99 2.69 -4.52
CA SER A 68 4.15 2.78 -3.34
C SER A 68 3.80 1.42 -2.77
N GLY A 69 3.52 0.43 -3.61
CA GLY A 69 3.28 -0.93 -3.16
C GLY A 69 4.51 -1.51 -2.44
N PHE A 70 5.71 -1.31 -2.98
CA PHE A 70 6.96 -1.67 -2.32
C PHE A 70 7.14 -0.96 -0.97
N GLY A 71 6.89 0.35 -0.91
CA GLY A 71 6.94 1.13 0.34
C GLY A 71 5.92 0.65 1.39
N GLY A 72 4.73 0.24 0.95
CA GLY A 72 3.73 -0.42 1.78
C GLY A 72 4.24 -1.75 2.34
N SER A 73 4.77 -2.63 1.49
CA SER A 73 5.33 -3.92 1.89
C SER A 73 6.49 -3.78 2.88
N LEU A 74 7.37 -2.78 2.70
CA LEU A 74 8.44 -2.47 3.65
C LEU A 74 7.90 -2.05 5.03
N MET A 75 6.93 -1.13 5.05
CA MET A 75 6.32 -0.66 6.29
C MET A 75 5.61 -1.80 7.01
N SER A 76 4.84 -2.61 6.27
CA SER A 76 4.23 -3.84 6.79
C SER A 76 5.26 -4.77 7.41
N ALA A 77 6.34 -5.10 6.68
CA ALA A 77 7.36 -6.02 7.16
C ALA A 77 8.15 -5.53 8.39
N LEU A 78 8.26 -4.21 8.58
CA LEU A 78 8.93 -3.61 9.74
C LEU A 78 8.07 -3.62 11.01
N PHE A 79 6.75 -3.54 10.88
CA PHE A 79 5.81 -3.43 12.02
C PHE A 79 5.01 -4.71 12.27
N ILE A 80 4.89 -5.60 11.29
CA ILE A 80 4.16 -6.86 11.39
C ILE A 80 5.17 -8.01 11.25
N GLN A 81 5.82 -8.35 12.35
CA GLN A 81 6.78 -9.47 12.42
C GLN A 81 6.16 -10.78 12.92
N SER A 82 4.88 -10.77 13.29
CA SER A 82 4.15 -11.98 13.70
C SER A 82 3.92 -12.92 12.49
N SER A 83 3.56 -14.18 12.75
CA SER A 83 3.31 -15.20 11.72
C SER A 83 2.11 -14.95 10.80
N SER A 84 1.62 -13.70 10.75
CA SER A 84 0.63 -13.25 9.78
C SER A 84 1.31 -13.00 8.43
N VAL A 85 0.55 -13.22 7.38
CA VAL A 85 1.03 -13.11 6.00
C VAL A 85 0.28 -11.99 5.33
N SER A 86 1.00 -11.04 4.74
CA SER A 86 0.41 -9.90 4.04
C SER A 86 0.36 -10.14 2.53
N VAL A 87 -0.78 -9.82 1.93
CA VAL A 87 -1.05 -9.93 0.49
C VAL A 87 -1.99 -8.83 0.05
N GLY A 88 -1.81 -8.32 -1.16
CA GLY A 88 -2.78 -7.44 -1.81
C GLY A 88 -2.18 -6.23 -2.48
N ALA A 89 -2.89 -5.75 -3.49
CA ALA A 89 -2.62 -4.51 -4.19
C ALA A 89 -2.94 -3.24 -3.36
N SER A 90 -3.57 -3.39 -2.19
CA SER A 90 -4.17 -2.27 -1.47
C SER A 90 -3.16 -1.22 -1.00
N GLY A 91 -1.94 -1.61 -0.61
CA GLY A 91 -0.87 -0.65 -0.33
C GLY A 91 -0.52 0.24 -1.53
N ALA A 92 -0.44 -0.35 -2.74
CA ALA A 92 -0.22 0.39 -3.97
C ALA A 92 -1.39 1.33 -4.32
N LEU A 93 -2.63 0.88 -4.09
CA LEU A 93 -3.84 1.70 -4.28
C LEU A 93 -3.88 2.90 -3.32
N PHE A 94 -3.52 2.70 -2.06
CA PHE A 94 -3.33 3.81 -1.12
C PHE A 94 -2.23 4.76 -1.58
N GLY A 95 -1.19 4.25 -2.25
CA GLY A 95 -0.20 5.05 -2.95
C GLY A 95 -0.78 5.95 -4.03
N LEU A 96 -1.66 5.41 -4.88
CA LEU A 96 -2.37 6.21 -5.88
C LEU A 96 -3.22 7.32 -5.22
N ILE A 97 -3.95 7.01 -4.16
CA ILE A 97 -4.72 7.99 -3.38
C ILE A 97 -3.82 9.06 -2.74
N GLY A 98 -2.67 8.66 -2.19
CA GLY A 98 -1.67 9.58 -1.64
C GLY A 98 -1.07 10.50 -2.70
N SER A 99 -0.84 9.97 -3.90
CA SER A 99 -0.34 10.76 -5.02
C SER A 99 -1.37 11.81 -5.49
N MET A 100 -2.67 11.47 -5.49
CA MET A 100 -3.75 12.44 -5.73
C MET A 100 -3.78 13.56 -4.68
N LEU A 101 -3.46 13.26 -3.42
CA LEU A 101 -3.39 14.29 -2.37
C LEU A 101 -2.26 15.28 -2.65
N SER A 102 -1.07 14.78 -3.02
CA SER A 102 0.07 15.64 -3.38
C SER A 102 -0.20 16.48 -4.64
N GLU A 103 -0.93 15.91 -5.61
CA GLU A 103 -1.36 16.59 -6.82
C GLU A 103 -2.30 17.75 -6.49
N LEU A 104 -3.31 17.51 -5.65
CA LEU A 104 -4.27 18.52 -5.21
C LEU A 104 -3.57 19.67 -4.48
N ILE A 105 -2.59 19.37 -3.62
CA ILE A 105 -1.79 20.39 -2.91
C ILE A 105 -0.94 21.19 -3.90
N THR A 106 -0.25 20.53 -4.83
CA THR A 106 0.65 21.19 -5.78
C THR A 106 -0.11 22.07 -6.77
N ASN A 107 -1.31 21.65 -7.15
CA ASN A 107 -2.17 22.28 -8.15
C ASN A 107 -3.40 22.96 -7.52
N TRP A 108 -3.29 23.37 -6.25
CA TRP A 108 -4.39 23.94 -5.47
C TRP A 108 -5.13 25.07 -6.19
N SER A 109 -4.46 25.87 -7.02
CA SER A 109 -5.09 26.97 -7.77
C SER A 109 -6.06 26.53 -8.88
N LEU A 110 -5.95 25.30 -9.40
CA LEU A 110 -6.72 24.83 -10.56
C LEU A 110 -8.10 24.27 -10.22
N TYR A 111 -8.31 23.83 -8.98
CA TYR A 111 -9.60 23.25 -8.57
C TYR A 111 -10.60 24.34 -8.17
N ALA A 112 -11.82 24.30 -8.72
CA ALA A 112 -12.88 25.23 -8.34
C ALA A 112 -13.35 25.00 -6.88
N ASN A 113 -13.58 23.74 -6.50
CA ASN A 113 -14.06 23.34 -5.17
C ASN A 113 -12.98 22.60 -4.37
N LYS A 114 -11.89 23.30 -4.07
CA LYS A 114 -10.65 22.76 -3.46
C LYS A 114 -10.91 22.09 -2.12
N VAL A 115 -11.67 22.76 -1.26
CA VAL A 115 -11.98 22.29 0.09
C VAL A 115 -12.82 21.02 0.04
N ALA A 116 -13.84 20.98 -0.83
CA ALA A 116 -14.66 19.79 -1.02
C ALA A 116 -13.82 18.60 -1.53
N ALA A 117 -12.96 18.82 -2.54
CA ALA A 117 -12.09 17.78 -3.06
C ALA A 117 -11.12 17.25 -1.99
N LEU A 118 -10.50 18.13 -1.19
CA LEU A 118 -9.62 17.75 -0.10
C LEU A 118 -10.37 16.97 0.98
N LEU A 119 -11.54 17.45 1.40
CA LEU A 119 -12.36 16.79 2.42
C LEU A 119 -12.83 15.41 1.95
N THR A 120 -13.27 15.27 0.70
CA THR A 120 -13.64 13.97 0.13
C THR A 120 -12.45 13.01 0.13
N LEU A 121 -11.26 13.47 -0.28
CA LEU A 121 -10.08 12.62 -0.31
C LEU A 121 -9.64 12.19 1.09
N LEU A 122 -9.63 13.12 2.05
CA LEU A 122 -9.35 12.81 3.45
C LEU A 122 -10.37 11.86 4.04
N LEU A 123 -11.66 12.05 3.75
CA LEU A 123 -12.72 11.15 4.19
C LEU A 123 -12.49 9.73 3.64
N VAL A 124 -12.13 9.59 2.37
CA VAL A 124 -11.80 8.29 1.76
C VAL A 124 -10.59 7.66 2.46
N ILE A 125 -9.51 8.40 2.67
CA ILE A 125 -8.30 7.89 3.34
C ILE A 125 -8.63 7.43 4.77
N LEU A 126 -9.26 8.28 5.56
CA LEU A 126 -9.57 8.00 6.96
C LEU A 126 -10.58 6.87 7.10
N SER A 127 -11.59 6.79 6.22
CA SER A 127 -12.57 5.70 6.25
C SER A 127 -11.92 4.36 5.90
N ASN A 128 -11.04 4.30 4.90
CA ASN A 128 -10.35 3.06 4.56
C ASN A 128 -9.36 2.63 5.65
N LEU A 129 -8.62 3.56 6.27
CA LEU A 129 -7.77 3.25 7.43
C LEU A 129 -8.59 2.78 8.63
N ALA A 130 -9.76 3.37 8.88
CA ALA A 130 -10.67 2.91 9.92
C ALA A 130 -11.19 1.50 9.64
N LEU A 131 -11.53 1.19 8.39
CA LEU A 131 -11.88 -0.18 7.98
C LEU A 131 -10.71 -1.15 8.11
N GLY A 132 -9.47 -0.68 7.97
CA GLY A 132 -8.30 -1.51 8.18
C GLY A 132 -7.95 -1.80 9.64
N LEU A 133 -8.71 -1.26 10.60
CA LEU A 133 -8.68 -1.72 12.00
C LEU A 133 -9.38 -3.07 12.19
N LEU A 134 -10.01 -3.61 11.13
CA LEU A 134 -10.58 -4.94 11.11
C LEU A 134 -9.49 -6.00 11.05
N PRO A 135 -9.70 -7.18 11.67
CA PRO A 135 -8.73 -8.26 11.64
C PRO A 135 -8.44 -8.72 10.20
N ARG A 136 -7.17 -9.04 9.94
CA ARG A 136 -6.63 -9.48 8.64
C ARG A 136 -6.44 -8.37 7.59
N VAL A 137 -6.64 -7.10 7.95
CA VAL A 137 -6.26 -5.97 7.10
C VAL A 137 -4.92 -5.39 7.56
N ASP A 138 -4.07 -5.07 6.59
CA ASP A 138 -2.73 -4.56 6.85
C ASP A 138 -2.69 -3.04 6.69
N ASN A 139 -2.94 -2.35 7.80
CA ASN A 139 -2.93 -0.89 7.82
C ASN A 139 -1.52 -0.30 7.72
N PHE A 140 -0.48 -1.03 8.12
CA PHE A 140 0.90 -0.58 7.92
C PHE A 140 1.27 -0.55 6.45
N ALA A 141 0.80 -1.52 5.65
CA ALA A 141 0.92 -1.49 4.20
C ALA A 141 0.18 -0.29 3.59
N HIS A 142 -1.03 0.03 4.07
CA HIS A 142 -1.81 1.18 3.60
C HIS A 142 -1.11 2.50 3.92
N ILE A 143 -0.62 2.67 5.15
CA ILE A 143 0.12 3.88 5.57
C ILE A 143 1.43 4.01 4.79
N GLY A 144 2.23 2.95 4.69
CA GLY A 144 3.49 2.96 3.95
C GLY A 144 3.29 3.28 2.48
N GLY A 145 2.24 2.71 1.88
CA GLY A 145 1.83 3.01 0.51
C GLY A 145 1.40 4.46 0.32
N LEU A 146 0.52 4.97 1.19
CA LEU A 146 0.03 6.35 1.19
C LEU A 146 1.17 7.36 1.28
N VAL A 147 2.09 7.19 2.23
CA VAL A 147 3.24 8.07 2.44
C VAL A 147 4.16 8.04 1.23
N SER A 148 4.49 6.84 0.73
CA SER A 148 5.36 6.69 -0.44
C SER A 148 4.74 7.32 -1.69
N GLY A 149 3.44 7.11 -1.92
CA GLY A 149 2.71 7.69 -3.04
C GLY A 149 2.54 9.21 -2.95
N PHE A 150 2.33 9.73 -1.74
CA PHE A 150 2.28 11.17 -1.48
C PHE A 150 3.61 11.86 -1.82
N LEU A 151 4.73 11.30 -1.37
CA LEU A 151 6.06 11.83 -1.72
C LEU A 151 6.31 11.71 -3.23
N LEU A 152 5.99 10.56 -3.82
CA LEU A 152 6.23 10.31 -5.23
C LEU A 152 5.33 11.17 -6.14
N GLY A 153 4.12 11.54 -5.71
CA GLY A 153 3.28 12.44 -6.49
C GLY A 153 3.86 13.87 -6.59
N PHE A 154 4.58 14.36 -5.57
CA PHE A 154 5.39 15.59 -5.71
C PHE A 154 6.56 15.43 -6.70
N VAL A 155 7.03 14.21 -6.92
CA VAL A 155 8.10 13.92 -7.89
C VAL A 155 7.54 13.84 -9.32
N VAL A 156 6.38 13.21 -9.48
CA VAL A 156 5.85 12.77 -10.78
C VAL A 156 4.79 13.72 -11.36
N PHE A 157 4.01 14.42 -10.52
CA PHE A 157 2.86 15.22 -10.95
C PHE A 157 3.11 16.74 -10.94
N VAL A 158 4.37 17.16 -11.08
CA VAL A 158 4.71 18.57 -11.23
C VAL A 158 4.22 19.09 -12.58
N ARG A 159 3.05 19.75 -12.61
CA ARG A 159 2.56 20.42 -13.81
C ARG A 159 3.32 21.73 -14.08
N PRO A 160 3.58 22.06 -15.35
CA PRO A 160 4.13 23.36 -15.72
C PRO A 160 3.13 24.48 -15.44
N HIS A 161 3.64 25.68 -15.14
CA HIS A 161 2.83 26.86 -14.82
C HIS A 161 1.91 27.25 -15.99
N LEU A 162 0.66 27.64 -15.69
CA LEU A 162 -0.38 27.89 -16.69
C LEU A 162 0.03 28.96 -17.73
N ASP A 163 0.73 30.01 -17.31
CA ASP A 163 1.19 31.07 -18.21
C ASP A 163 2.13 30.57 -19.31
N TRP A 164 2.89 29.50 -19.04
CA TRP A 164 3.77 28.86 -20.02
C TRP A 164 2.95 28.12 -21.09
N LEU A 165 1.87 27.44 -20.71
CA LEU A 165 0.94 26.78 -21.64
C LEU A 165 0.22 27.80 -22.53
N THR A 166 -0.27 28.90 -21.95
CA THR A 166 -0.92 29.98 -22.70
C THR A 166 0.04 30.65 -23.68
N GLN A 167 1.31 30.82 -23.31
CA GLN A 167 2.34 31.35 -24.22
C GLN A 167 2.62 30.38 -25.38
N GLN A 168 2.75 29.08 -25.09
CA GLN A 168 2.99 28.08 -26.14
C GLN A 168 1.80 27.93 -27.10
N GLN A 169 0.55 27.98 -26.60
CA GLN A 169 -0.64 28.00 -27.46
C GLN A 169 -0.68 29.23 -28.37
N ARG A 170 -0.32 30.41 -27.86
CA ARG A 170 -0.20 31.63 -28.66
C ARG A 170 0.91 31.56 -29.72
N SER A 171 2.00 30.85 -29.43
CA SER A 171 3.11 30.67 -30.38
C SER A 171 2.88 29.53 -31.38
N GLY A 172 2.01 28.56 -31.08
CA GLY A 172 1.69 27.42 -31.96
C GLY A 172 0.40 27.57 -32.79
N GLY A 173 -0.44 28.56 -32.48
CA GLY A 173 -1.66 28.87 -33.23
C GLY A 173 -1.40 29.73 -34.47
N GLY A 174 -0.77 29.14 -35.49
CA GLY A 174 -0.67 29.74 -36.82
C GLY A 174 -2.01 29.61 -37.58
N GLY A 175 -2.98 30.45 -37.23
CA GLY A 175 -4.26 30.59 -37.93
C GLY A 175 -4.60 32.07 -38.13
N GLN A 176 -4.39 32.53 -39.37
CA GLN A 176 -4.73 33.83 -39.99
C GLN A 176 -5.50 34.88 -39.15
N GLY A 177 -4.92 36.08 -39.00
CA GLY A 177 -5.66 37.29 -38.61
C GLY A 177 -4.82 38.48 -38.11
N GLN A 178 -4.43 39.36 -39.04
CA GLN A 178 -4.12 40.81 -38.91
C GLN A 178 -3.26 41.38 -37.75
N GLN A 179 -2.04 41.79 -38.14
CA GLN A 179 -1.24 42.97 -37.74
C GLN A 179 -1.59 43.78 -36.47
N GLN A 180 -0.74 43.63 -35.44
CA GLN A 180 -0.06 44.76 -34.79
C GLN A 180 1.18 44.25 -34.02
N ALA A 181 2.35 44.78 -34.36
CA ALA A 181 3.63 44.37 -33.78
C ALA A 181 3.87 45.07 -32.42
N PRO A 182 4.16 44.33 -31.33
CA PRO A 182 4.82 44.88 -30.15
C PRO A 182 6.36 44.80 -30.29
N PRO A 183 7.12 45.61 -29.53
CA PRO A 183 8.57 45.81 -29.73
C PRO A 183 9.42 44.58 -29.35
N PRO A 184 10.71 44.52 -29.76
CA PRO A 184 11.59 43.39 -29.50
C PRO A 184 12.14 43.48 -28.07
N VAL A 185 11.29 43.23 -27.08
CA VAL A 185 11.78 42.92 -25.73
C VAL A 185 12.07 41.44 -25.73
N ALA A 186 13.36 41.09 -25.63
CA ALA A 186 13.87 39.74 -25.49
C ALA A 186 12.84 38.85 -24.78
N ALA A 187 12.35 37.82 -25.47
CA ALA A 187 11.38 36.90 -24.92
C ALA A 187 11.99 36.28 -23.65
N ALA A 188 11.74 36.89 -22.50
CA ALA A 188 12.20 36.41 -21.22
C ALA A 188 11.66 34.99 -21.12
N ARG A 189 12.56 34.00 -21.16
CA ARG A 189 12.22 32.58 -21.08
C ARG A 189 11.58 32.36 -19.71
N LYS A 190 10.26 32.54 -19.63
CA LYS A 190 9.50 32.35 -18.39
C LYS A 190 9.70 30.90 -17.98
N ARG A 191 10.14 30.68 -16.73
CA ARG A 191 10.43 29.33 -16.22
C ARG A 191 9.17 28.47 -16.29
N LYS A 192 9.33 27.24 -16.81
CA LYS A 192 8.28 26.23 -16.92
C LYS A 192 7.66 25.86 -15.56
N HIS A 193 8.43 25.93 -14.47
CA HIS A 193 8.02 25.61 -13.11
C HIS A 193 8.45 26.71 -12.12
N ARG A 194 7.68 26.91 -11.05
CA ARG A 194 8.00 27.86 -9.96
C ARG A 194 9.09 27.28 -9.05
N THR A 195 9.86 28.15 -8.39
CA THR A 195 10.98 27.74 -7.52
C THR A 195 10.55 26.77 -6.41
N TYR A 196 9.40 27.01 -5.77
CA TYR A 196 8.89 26.10 -4.74
C TYR A 196 8.57 24.70 -5.27
N GLN A 197 8.18 24.55 -6.54
CA GLN A 197 7.91 23.24 -7.15
C GLN A 197 9.21 22.44 -7.27
N TYR A 198 10.33 23.07 -7.63
CA TYR A 198 11.64 22.41 -7.66
C TYR A 198 12.14 22.04 -6.27
N VAL A 199 11.93 22.91 -5.28
CA VAL A 199 12.30 22.62 -3.88
C VAL A 199 11.51 21.43 -3.35
N LEU A 200 10.19 21.43 -3.54
CA LEU A 200 9.32 20.30 -3.15
C LEU A 200 9.71 19.02 -3.88
N TRP A 201 9.99 19.10 -5.18
CA TRP A 201 10.42 17.97 -6.00
C TRP A 201 11.72 17.34 -5.47
N LEU A 202 12.77 18.15 -5.24
CA LEU A 202 14.05 17.67 -4.71
C LEU A 202 13.91 17.11 -3.29
N ALA A 203 13.19 17.81 -2.41
CA ALA A 203 12.98 17.38 -1.04
C ALA A 203 12.20 16.05 -0.98
N ALA A 204 11.12 15.93 -1.74
CA ALA A 204 10.32 14.71 -1.78
C ALA A 204 11.10 13.53 -2.37
N ALA A 205 11.88 13.74 -3.43
CA ALA A 205 12.75 12.72 -4.00
C ALA A 205 13.80 12.24 -2.99
N ALA A 206 14.47 13.17 -2.29
CA ALA A 206 15.46 12.84 -1.27
C ALA A 206 14.85 12.07 -0.10
N LEU A 207 13.70 12.51 0.42
CA LEU A 207 12.98 11.84 1.51
C LEU A 207 12.52 10.43 1.12
N LEU A 208 12.00 10.27 -0.10
CA LEU A 208 11.54 8.97 -0.60
C LEU A 208 12.71 7.98 -0.73
N VAL A 209 13.80 8.39 -1.35
CA VAL A 209 14.99 7.53 -1.53
C VAL A 209 15.61 7.18 -0.18
N ALA A 210 15.81 8.17 0.70
CA ALA A 210 16.35 7.94 2.03
C ALA A 210 15.45 7.01 2.85
N GLY A 211 14.14 7.25 2.83
CA GLY A 211 13.15 6.46 3.57
C GLY A 211 13.08 5.01 3.11
N LEU A 212 12.97 4.76 1.80
CA LEU A 212 12.94 3.40 1.25
C LEU A 212 14.25 2.66 1.49
N THR A 213 15.39 3.35 1.36
CA THR A 213 16.71 2.76 1.63
C THR A 213 16.86 2.40 3.10
N ALA A 214 16.55 3.33 4.00
CA ALA A 214 16.60 3.09 5.44
C ALA A 214 15.67 1.94 5.86
N ALA A 215 14.42 1.93 5.39
CA ALA A 215 13.46 0.88 5.68
C ALA A 215 13.94 -0.49 5.18
N THR A 216 14.51 -0.55 3.97
CA THR A 216 15.09 -1.79 3.43
C THR A 216 16.26 -2.27 4.29
N VAL A 217 17.20 -1.38 4.63
CA VAL A 217 18.37 -1.73 5.45
C VAL A 217 17.96 -2.20 6.84
N LEU A 218 17.01 -1.51 7.49
CA LEU A 218 16.48 -1.89 8.79
C LEU A 218 15.80 -3.26 8.74
N LEU A 219 14.98 -3.51 7.71
CA LEU A 219 14.28 -4.77 7.53
C LEU A 219 15.27 -5.94 7.39
N PHE A 220 16.26 -5.82 6.52
CA PHE A 220 17.26 -6.88 6.32
C PHE A 220 18.25 -7.04 7.49
N ARG A 221 18.28 -6.07 8.42
CA ARG A 221 18.97 -6.21 9.71
C ARG A 221 18.10 -6.88 10.78
N GLY A 222 16.86 -7.24 10.47
CA GLY A 222 15.91 -7.85 11.41
C GLY A 222 15.34 -6.86 12.42
N TYR A 223 15.34 -5.56 12.11
CA TYR A 223 14.81 -4.54 13.00
C TYR A 223 13.28 -4.64 13.12
N ASP A 224 12.78 -4.71 14.35
CA ASP A 224 11.35 -4.73 14.67
C ASP A 224 10.89 -3.35 15.20
N ALA A 225 10.15 -2.64 14.36
CA ALA A 225 9.61 -1.33 14.74
C ALA A 225 8.45 -1.44 15.73
N ASN A 226 7.77 -2.59 15.80
CA ASN A 226 6.63 -2.81 16.70
C ASN A 226 7.07 -2.88 18.16
N GLN A 227 8.24 -3.46 18.44
CA GLN A 227 8.82 -3.52 19.80
C GLN A 227 9.02 -2.15 20.45
N HIS A 228 9.20 -1.11 19.63
CA HIS A 228 9.45 0.27 20.07
C HIS A 228 8.16 1.11 20.11
N CYS A 229 7.01 0.50 19.81
CA CYS A 229 5.73 1.20 19.69
C CYS A 229 4.60 0.37 20.33
N PRO A 230 4.33 0.57 21.63
CA PRO A 230 3.38 -0.25 22.38
C PRO A 230 1.90 -0.07 21.96
N TRP A 231 1.60 0.87 21.05
CA TRP A 231 0.25 1.09 20.50
C TRP A 231 0.13 0.69 19.03
N CYS A 232 1.23 0.32 18.37
CA CYS A 232 1.27 0.05 16.94
C CYS A 232 0.46 -1.19 16.55
N HIS A 233 0.34 -2.18 17.44
CA HIS A 233 -0.52 -3.35 17.17
C HIS A 233 -2.00 -2.98 17.00
N TYR A 234 -2.46 -1.91 17.65
CA TYR A 234 -3.85 -1.43 17.48
C TYR A 234 -4.12 -0.80 16.11
N LEU A 235 -3.09 -0.45 15.35
CA LEU A 235 -3.27 0.15 14.03
C LEU A 235 -3.73 -0.87 13.00
N SER A 236 -3.35 -2.13 13.15
CA SER A 236 -3.82 -3.20 12.23
C SER A 236 -4.98 -4.00 12.79
N CYS A 237 -5.23 -3.93 14.11
CA CYS A 237 -6.41 -4.54 14.68
C CYS A 237 -6.75 -3.99 16.07
N VAL A 238 -8.00 -3.54 16.26
CA VAL A 238 -8.52 -3.18 17.58
C VAL A 238 -9.38 -4.31 18.13
N PRO A 239 -9.04 -4.93 19.29
CA PRO A 239 -9.82 -6.03 19.83
C PRO A 239 -11.18 -5.54 20.32
N THR A 240 -12.24 -6.27 19.99
CA THR A 240 -13.61 -5.94 20.42
C THR A 240 -14.31 -7.17 20.97
N ARG A 241 -15.52 -7.01 21.53
CA ARG A 241 -16.34 -8.15 21.96
C ARG A 241 -16.71 -9.11 20.81
N ARG A 242 -16.62 -8.65 19.55
CA ARG A 242 -17.00 -9.42 18.35
C ARG A 242 -15.81 -10.08 17.64
N TRP A 243 -14.56 -9.67 17.91
CA TRP A 243 -13.38 -10.24 17.28
C TRP A 243 -12.10 -10.01 18.09
N ARG A 244 -11.11 -10.90 17.90
CA ARG A 244 -9.80 -10.85 18.55
C ARG A 244 -8.71 -10.55 17.52
N CYS A 245 -7.66 -9.87 17.97
CA CYS A 245 -6.53 -9.41 17.14
C CYS A 245 -5.30 -10.31 17.21
N ASP A 246 -5.23 -11.14 18.24
CA ASP A 246 -4.13 -12.06 18.39
C ASP A 246 -4.33 -13.22 17.42
N GLY A 247 -3.47 -13.26 16.41
CA GLY A 247 -3.10 -14.50 15.73
C GLY A 247 -2.22 -15.35 16.64
N SER A 248 -2.57 -15.49 17.93
CA SER A 248 -1.91 -16.47 18.79
C SER A 248 -2.08 -17.81 18.09
N PRO A 249 -1.01 -18.61 17.91
CA PRO A 249 -1.18 -19.96 17.41
C PRO A 249 -2.26 -20.59 18.27
N THR A 250 -3.37 -21.01 17.68
CA THR A 250 -4.45 -21.53 18.50
C THR A 250 -3.89 -22.76 19.18
N THR A 251 -3.59 -22.63 20.47
CA THR A 251 -2.98 -23.70 21.25
C THR A 251 -4.02 -24.78 21.29
N CYS A 252 -3.77 -25.79 20.47
CA CYS A 252 -4.64 -26.92 20.33
C CYS A 252 -3.91 -28.12 20.91
N THR A 253 -4.61 -28.88 21.73
CA THR A 253 -4.12 -30.18 22.15
C THR A 253 -4.66 -31.19 21.16
N ALA A 254 -3.75 -31.99 20.59
CA ALA A 254 -4.09 -33.06 19.68
C ALA A 254 -3.74 -34.39 20.33
N THR A 255 -4.76 -35.21 20.57
CA THR A 255 -4.62 -36.52 21.23
C THR A 255 -4.90 -37.62 20.21
N THR A 256 -3.95 -38.53 20.04
CA THR A 256 -4.11 -39.70 19.15
C THR A 256 -4.82 -40.81 19.93
N GLN A 257 -5.87 -41.39 19.34
CA GLN A 257 -6.63 -42.52 19.90
C GLN A 257 -6.40 -43.80 19.09
N GLU A 258 -6.74 -44.96 19.67
CA GLU A 258 -6.39 -46.32 19.19
C GLU A 258 -6.96 -46.75 17.82
N ASN A 259 -7.64 -45.88 17.06
CA ASN A 259 -8.26 -46.22 15.77
C ASN A 259 -7.89 -45.25 14.62
N ASN A 260 -6.63 -44.78 14.54
CA ASN A 260 -6.22 -43.74 13.57
C ASN A 260 -7.05 -42.44 13.68
N THR A 261 -7.60 -42.16 14.85
CA THR A 261 -8.39 -40.97 15.12
C THR A 261 -7.57 -39.95 15.92
N LEU A 262 -7.57 -38.71 15.45
CA LEU A 262 -6.92 -37.57 16.10
C LEU A 262 -8.02 -36.65 16.65
N SER A 263 -8.07 -36.49 17.96
CA SER A 263 -8.95 -35.53 18.63
C SER A 263 -8.22 -34.21 18.79
N VAL A 264 -8.73 -33.15 18.17
CA VAL A 264 -8.19 -31.79 18.30
C VAL A 264 -9.11 -30.97 19.20
N VAL A 265 -8.54 -30.36 20.23
CA VAL A 265 -9.25 -29.52 21.19
C VAL A 265 -8.64 -28.13 21.19
N CYS A 266 -9.47 -27.12 20.99
CA CYS A 266 -9.08 -25.72 21.06
C CYS A 266 -9.21 -25.20 22.49
N GLU A 267 -8.35 -24.28 22.94
CA GLU A 267 -8.50 -23.58 24.24
C GLU A 267 -9.84 -22.84 24.39
N GLY A 268 -10.55 -22.56 23.28
CA GLY A 268 -11.90 -22.01 23.27
C GLY A 268 -13.04 -23.01 23.54
N GLY A 269 -12.73 -24.28 23.82
CA GLY A 269 -13.70 -25.33 24.16
C GLY A 269 -14.28 -26.10 22.96
N SER A 270 -13.98 -25.72 21.72
CA SER A 270 -14.35 -26.48 20.53
C SER A 270 -13.49 -27.74 20.39
N ASN A 271 -14.13 -28.89 20.14
CA ASN A 271 -13.45 -30.15 19.89
C ASN A 271 -13.95 -30.81 18.60
N ARG A 272 -13.06 -31.55 17.92
CA ARG A 272 -13.45 -32.38 16.76
C ARG A 272 -12.45 -33.51 16.56
N THR A 273 -12.98 -34.67 16.19
CA THR A 273 -12.21 -35.87 15.87
C THR A 273 -12.07 -36.04 14.36
N TYR A 274 -10.85 -36.33 13.91
CA TYR A 274 -10.50 -36.55 12.51
C TYR A 274 -9.91 -37.95 12.34
N VAL A 275 -10.25 -38.64 11.25
CA VAL A 275 -9.58 -39.89 10.87
C VAL A 275 -8.36 -39.54 10.03
N VAL A 276 -7.16 -39.91 10.48
CA VAL A 276 -5.89 -39.54 9.84
C VAL A 276 -4.98 -40.76 9.72
N ALA A 277 -4.48 -41.02 8.51
CA ALA A 277 -3.60 -42.15 8.24
C ALA A 277 -2.21 -42.01 8.90
N ALA A 278 -1.76 -40.77 9.14
CA ALA A 278 -0.52 -40.45 9.86
C ALA A 278 -0.62 -39.07 10.52
N ALA A 279 -0.35 -38.99 11.83
CA ALA A 279 -0.36 -37.76 12.61
C ALA A 279 1.01 -37.05 12.54
N SER A 280 1.31 -36.39 11.41
CA SER A 280 2.48 -35.50 11.32
C SER A 280 2.22 -34.15 12.00
N GLN A 281 3.26 -33.51 12.53
CA GLN A 281 3.15 -32.20 13.19
C GLN A 281 2.52 -31.14 12.27
N ASP A 282 2.85 -31.13 10.99
CA ASP A 282 2.27 -30.20 10.01
C ASP A 282 0.77 -30.46 9.81
N ARG A 283 0.34 -31.73 9.79
CA ARG A 283 -1.07 -32.11 9.64
C ARG A 283 -1.89 -31.74 10.88
N ILE A 284 -1.31 -31.90 12.07
CA ILE A 284 -1.92 -31.47 13.34
C ILE A 284 -2.12 -29.96 13.33
N LYS A 285 -1.09 -29.21 12.94
CA LYS A 285 -1.14 -27.74 12.87
C LYS A 285 -2.20 -27.24 11.88
N ASP A 286 -2.32 -27.88 10.72
CA ASP A 286 -3.37 -27.58 9.74
C ASP A 286 -4.78 -27.83 10.28
N LEU A 287 -5.01 -28.97 10.96
CA LEU A 287 -6.31 -29.31 11.54
C LEU A 287 -6.69 -28.37 12.68
N CYS A 288 -5.73 -27.96 13.50
CA CYS A 288 -5.93 -26.94 14.53
C CYS A 288 -6.30 -25.59 13.94
N ASN A 289 -5.59 -25.16 12.90
CA ASN A 289 -5.91 -23.92 12.19
C ASN A 289 -7.26 -23.99 11.46
N GLN A 290 -7.82 -25.17 11.19
CA GLN A 290 -9.15 -25.31 10.59
C GLN A 290 -10.28 -25.32 11.64
N LEU A 291 -10.05 -25.94 12.79
CA LEU A 291 -11.05 -26.08 13.84
C LEU A 291 -11.13 -24.84 14.73
N CYS A 292 -9.99 -24.20 14.98
CA CYS A 292 -9.86 -23.18 16.01
C CYS A 292 -9.73 -21.74 15.46
N THR A 293 -10.05 -21.52 14.18
CA THR A 293 -10.23 -20.19 13.54
C THR A 293 -11.69 -19.90 13.30
#